data_AF-A0A817GH74-F1
#
_entry.id   AF-A0A817GH74-F1
#
_cell.length_a   1.000
_cell.length_b   1.000
_cell.length_c   1.000
_cell.angle_alpha   90.00
_cell.angle_beta   90.00
_cell.angle_gamma   90.00
#
_symmetry.space_group_name_H-M   'P 1'
#
loop_
_entity.id
_entity.type
_entity.pdbx_description
1 polymer ?
#
loop_
_entity_poly.entity_id
_entity_poly.type
_entity_poly.pdbx_seq_one_letter_code
_entity_poly.pdbx_strand_id
1 'polypeptide(L)'
;MVEDFMRNFDAETAEAMVFYEIEAELTEQGQSFADFGISPPSIFCPIQIETINKEEELRVGQQMYEALNESQHQAADEILEAYYRRSITTASCLFIDGPGGTGKTHLYNTLCRLFKGQGVRVLTVAWTGIAANLLPEGRTAHSHFKLPVPLLETSRSSIQPNTKEAAVIRKADVLIWDEAPMAPSYALKAVDILFRDIMNVNVPFGGKIMVLGGYFRPVLPVVRFANRSQLVAASLKSSELWSYFKIIRLNKSRKTGPGEEEFSEWLIKLGNGELPPKENDEIELPAACISDVMPITIRNGSINRLVPLEQRVHILTGPLFDWQLSLDHSVHFTGVHIEFEQKFNHYRVTARRRQSDVS
;
A
#
# COMPACT_ATOMS: atom_id res chain seq x y z
N MET A 1 22.24 -13.10 14.82
CA MET A 1 23.16 -12.94 13.68
C MET A 1 23.52 -14.31 13.13
N VAL A 2 24.39 -15.12 13.76
CA VAL A 2 24.63 -16.51 13.29
C VAL A 2 23.35 -17.35 13.35
N GLU A 3 22.59 -17.24 14.45
CA GLU A 3 21.29 -17.92 14.63
C GLU A 3 20.24 -17.58 13.54
N ASP A 4 20.37 -16.43 12.86
CA ASP A 4 19.46 -16.02 11.78
C ASP A 4 19.76 -16.79 10.49
N PHE A 5 21.06 -17.06 10.22
CA PHE A 5 21.51 -17.87 9.08
C PHE A 5 21.38 -19.37 9.34
N MET A 6 21.54 -19.82 10.59
CA MET A 6 21.37 -21.24 10.97
C MET A 6 19.96 -21.80 10.70
N ARG A 7 18.97 -20.94 10.43
CA ARG A 7 17.63 -21.38 10.02
C ARG A 7 17.60 -21.98 8.61
N ASN A 8 18.55 -21.59 7.77
CA ASN A 8 18.57 -21.93 6.34
C ASN A 8 19.89 -22.59 5.89
N PHE A 9 20.94 -22.53 6.71
CA PHE A 9 22.29 -23.01 6.39
C PHE A 9 22.88 -23.82 7.54
N ASP A 10 23.88 -24.66 7.25
CA ASP A 10 24.64 -25.36 8.28
C ASP A 10 25.50 -24.38 9.12
N ALA A 11 25.98 -24.85 10.28
CA ALA A 11 26.66 -23.99 11.25
C ALA A 11 27.95 -23.35 10.69
N GLU A 12 28.74 -24.09 9.91
CA GLU A 12 30.00 -23.57 9.35
C GLU A 12 29.72 -22.52 8.27
N THR A 13 28.71 -22.74 7.43
CA THR A 13 28.23 -21.75 6.45
C THR A 13 27.64 -20.51 7.13
N ALA A 14 26.84 -20.68 8.19
CA ALA A 14 26.24 -19.57 8.93
C ALA A 14 27.29 -18.68 9.62
N GLU A 15 28.33 -19.29 10.20
CA GLU A 15 29.46 -18.55 10.77
C GLU A 15 30.26 -17.81 9.70
N ALA A 16 30.50 -18.44 8.54
CA ALA A 16 31.19 -17.79 7.43
C ALA A 16 30.40 -16.59 6.86
N MET A 17 29.08 -16.71 6.73
CA MET A 17 28.22 -15.61 6.26
C MET A 17 28.25 -14.41 7.21
N VAL A 18 28.22 -14.64 8.52
CA VAL A 18 28.33 -13.57 9.52
C VAL A 18 29.69 -12.89 9.49
N PHE A 19 30.76 -13.67 9.29
CA PHE A 19 32.10 -13.09 9.13
C PHE A 19 32.11 -12.08 7.98
N TYR A 20 31.69 -12.48 6.78
CA TYR A 20 31.75 -11.58 5.64
C TYR A 20 30.73 -10.42 5.76
N GLU A 21 29.59 -10.59 6.45
CA GLU A 21 28.61 -9.51 6.67
C GLU A 21 29.21 -8.41 7.56
N ILE A 22 29.89 -8.77 8.63
CA ILE A 22 30.59 -7.82 9.49
C ILE A 22 31.79 -7.21 8.76
N GLU A 23 32.50 -7.99 7.93
CA GLU A 23 33.61 -7.47 7.12
C GLU A 23 33.15 -6.37 6.14
N ALA A 24 31.96 -6.52 5.56
CA ALA A 24 31.35 -5.49 4.73
C ALA A 24 31.03 -4.21 5.52
N GLU A 25 30.45 -4.33 6.72
CA GLU A 25 30.19 -3.18 7.60
C GLU A 25 31.49 -2.48 8.07
N LEU A 26 32.54 -3.25 8.35
CA LEU A 26 33.87 -2.71 8.70
C LEU A 26 34.49 -1.97 7.51
N THR A 27 34.37 -2.53 6.31
CA THR A 27 34.91 -1.93 5.09
C THR A 27 34.22 -0.59 4.78
N GLU A 28 32.91 -0.47 5.04
CA GLU A 28 32.19 0.82 4.97
C GLU A 28 32.78 1.89 5.92
N GLN A 29 33.41 1.46 7.02
CA GLN A 29 34.06 2.33 8.00
C GLN A 29 35.57 2.48 7.76
N GLY A 30 36.08 1.94 6.65
CA GLY A 30 37.50 1.98 6.29
C GLY A 30 38.39 1.06 7.11
N GLN A 31 37.81 0.05 7.77
CA GLN A 31 38.50 -0.98 8.54
C GLN A 31 38.28 -2.36 7.90
N SER A 32 39.09 -3.34 8.29
CA SER A 32 38.98 -4.72 7.84
C SER A 32 39.26 -5.68 9.00
N PHE A 33 38.81 -6.93 8.90
CA PHE A 33 39.18 -7.93 9.90
C PHE A 33 40.67 -8.23 9.96
N ALA A 34 41.38 -8.01 8.84
CA ALA A 34 42.83 -8.09 8.80
C ALA A 34 43.51 -7.10 9.76
N ASP A 35 42.92 -5.91 9.97
CA ASP A 35 43.43 -4.91 10.93
C ASP A 35 43.34 -5.39 12.39
N PHE A 36 42.48 -6.37 12.66
CA PHE A 36 42.29 -7.00 13.97
C PHE A 36 42.97 -8.38 14.06
N GLY A 37 43.71 -8.80 13.03
CA GLY A 37 44.40 -10.10 12.98
C GLY A 37 43.46 -11.29 12.83
N ILE A 38 42.22 -11.08 12.41
CA ILE A 38 41.24 -12.14 12.19
C ILE A 38 41.30 -12.56 10.72
N SER A 39 41.58 -13.84 10.47
CA SER A 39 41.66 -14.39 9.12
C SER A 39 40.30 -14.83 8.61
N PRO A 40 40.04 -14.72 7.29
CA PRO A 40 38.78 -15.15 6.72
C PRO A 40 38.57 -16.67 6.88
N PRO A 41 37.32 -17.11 7.05
CA PRO A 41 37.00 -18.53 7.16
C PRO A 41 37.33 -19.29 5.87
N SER A 42 37.72 -20.55 6.01
CA SER A 42 38.12 -21.44 4.90
C SER A 42 37.02 -21.64 3.86
N ILE A 43 35.76 -21.48 4.28
CA ILE A 43 34.59 -21.54 3.42
C ILE A 43 34.43 -20.17 2.77
N PHE A 44 34.71 -20.11 1.47
CA PHE A 44 34.36 -18.95 0.66
C PHE A 44 32.87 -19.00 0.36
N CYS A 45 32.07 -18.42 1.24
CA CYS A 45 30.71 -18.03 0.91
C CYS A 45 30.83 -16.68 0.20
N PRO A 46 30.68 -16.58 -1.13
CA PRO A 46 30.37 -15.29 -1.70
C PRO A 46 29.06 -14.92 -1.02
N ILE A 47 29.09 -13.92 -0.13
CA ILE A 47 27.85 -13.32 0.26
C ILE A 47 27.22 -12.92 -1.08
N GLN A 48 26.06 -13.47 -1.40
CA GLN A 48 25.11 -12.66 -2.13
C GLN A 48 24.71 -11.55 -1.16
N ILE A 49 25.63 -10.61 -0.89
CA ILE A 49 25.21 -9.23 -0.75
C ILE A 49 24.54 -9.07 -2.09
N GLU A 50 23.20 -9.06 -2.11
CA GLU A 50 22.48 -8.54 -3.25
C GLU A 50 23.02 -7.13 -3.42
N THR A 51 24.12 -7.03 -4.15
CA THR A 51 24.81 -5.81 -4.44
C THR A 51 23.88 -5.25 -5.47
N ILE A 52 22.89 -4.48 -5.00
CA ILE A 52 21.78 -4.00 -5.82
C ILE A 52 22.39 -3.50 -7.12
N ASN A 53 22.09 -4.20 -8.21
CA ASN A 53 22.64 -3.84 -9.51
C ASN A 53 21.91 -2.57 -9.94
N LYS A 54 22.50 -1.43 -9.58
CA LYS A 54 21.92 -0.10 -9.79
C LYS A 54 21.59 0.14 -11.26
N GLU A 55 22.43 -0.37 -12.17
CA GLU A 55 22.20 -0.24 -13.61
C GLU A 55 20.97 -1.03 -14.05
N GLU A 56 20.80 -2.25 -13.56
CA GLU A 56 19.62 -3.07 -13.86
C GLU A 56 18.34 -2.48 -13.24
N GLU A 57 18.40 -2.01 -11.99
CA GLU A 57 17.28 -1.31 -11.33
C GLU A 57 16.84 -0.09 -12.14
N LEU A 58 17.80 0.71 -12.61
CA LEU A 58 17.52 1.89 -13.43
C LEU A 58 16.93 1.50 -14.78
N ARG A 59 17.51 0.49 -15.46
CA ARG A 59 17.02 -0.01 -16.75
C ARG A 59 15.58 -0.49 -16.65
N VAL A 60 15.27 -1.33 -15.66
CA VAL A 60 13.90 -1.82 -15.40
C VAL A 60 12.97 -0.67 -15.01
N GLY A 61 13.42 0.23 -14.14
CA GLY A 61 12.66 1.40 -13.74
C GLY A 61 12.30 2.30 -14.91
N GLN A 62 13.20 2.48 -15.87
CA GLN A 62 12.99 3.30 -17.05
C GLN A 62 11.99 2.67 -18.03
N GLN A 63 12.06 1.34 -18.23
CA GLN A 63 11.04 0.61 -19.00
C GLN A 63 9.65 0.71 -18.35
N MET A 64 9.58 0.58 -17.02
CA MET A 64 8.32 0.75 -16.30
C MET A 64 7.80 2.18 -16.37
N TYR A 65 8.71 3.17 -16.37
CA TYR A 65 8.39 4.58 -16.52
C TYR A 65 7.79 4.87 -17.90
N GLU A 66 8.40 4.38 -18.99
CA GLU A 66 7.87 4.52 -20.35
C GLU A 66 6.48 3.90 -20.54
N ALA A 67 6.14 2.88 -19.75
CA ALA A 67 4.83 2.25 -19.80
C ALA A 67 3.74 3.02 -19.03
N LEU A 68 4.09 4.06 -18.25
CA LEU A 68 3.12 4.82 -17.45
C LEU A 68 2.10 5.52 -18.36
N ASN A 69 0.88 5.72 -17.84
CA ASN A 69 -0.06 6.61 -18.50
C ASN A 69 0.25 8.08 -18.19
N GLU A 70 -0.34 9.01 -18.92
CA GLU A 70 -0.09 10.45 -18.78
C GLU A 70 -0.23 10.97 -17.33
N SER A 71 -1.29 10.59 -16.62
CA SER A 71 -1.50 11.01 -15.21
C SER A 71 -0.46 10.42 -14.25
N GLN A 72 0.02 9.22 -14.52
CA GLN A 72 1.08 8.57 -13.75
C GLN A 72 2.45 9.19 -14.05
N HIS A 73 2.72 9.53 -15.31
CA HIS A 73 3.93 10.29 -15.69
C HIS A 73 3.99 11.62 -14.96
N GLN A 74 2.90 12.39 -14.99
CA GLN A 74 2.82 13.65 -14.26
C GLN A 74 3.11 13.46 -12.76
N ALA A 75 2.54 12.42 -12.15
CA ALA A 75 2.79 12.12 -10.74
C ALA A 75 4.23 11.68 -10.46
N ALA A 76 4.83 10.89 -11.35
CA ALA A 76 6.22 10.47 -11.25
C ALA A 76 7.16 11.67 -11.35
N ASP A 77 6.94 12.54 -12.33
CA ASP A 77 7.75 13.73 -12.57
C ASP A 77 7.69 14.69 -11.39
N GLU A 78 6.50 14.94 -10.85
CA GLU A 78 6.31 15.74 -9.64
C GLU A 78 7.11 15.20 -8.45
N ILE A 79 7.13 13.87 -8.24
CA ILE A 79 7.88 13.24 -7.14
C ILE A 79 9.39 13.29 -7.39
N LEU A 80 9.83 13.04 -8.62
CA LEU A 80 11.24 13.13 -9.01
C LEU A 80 11.75 14.57 -8.89
N GLU A 81 10.99 15.55 -9.38
CA GLU A 81 11.30 16.97 -9.23
C GLU A 81 11.35 17.38 -7.75
N ALA A 82 10.41 16.91 -6.92
CA ALA A 82 10.42 17.18 -5.49
C ALA A 82 11.69 16.63 -4.81
N TYR A 83 12.24 15.53 -5.34
CA TYR A 83 13.53 15.00 -4.90
C TYR A 83 14.71 15.88 -5.33
N TYR A 84 14.79 16.27 -6.60
CA TYR A 84 15.90 17.08 -7.09
C TYR A 84 15.88 18.53 -6.55
N ARG A 85 14.70 19.08 -6.25
CA ARG A 85 14.53 20.44 -5.72
C ARG A 85 14.53 20.50 -4.20
N ARG A 86 14.74 19.38 -3.49
CA ARG A 86 14.60 19.31 -2.04
C ARG A 86 15.51 20.33 -1.34
N SER A 87 14.95 21.02 -0.35
CA SER A 87 15.68 21.89 0.57
C SER A 87 15.53 21.36 1.99
N ILE A 88 16.58 21.52 2.80
CA ILE A 88 16.57 21.12 4.21
C ILE A 88 15.58 21.94 5.05
N THR A 89 15.09 23.07 4.52
CA THR A 89 14.20 24.01 5.21
C THR A 89 12.72 23.84 4.87
N THR A 90 12.39 23.01 3.87
CA THR A 90 11.00 22.88 3.38
C THR A 90 10.58 21.42 3.34
N ALA A 91 9.35 21.14 3.74
CA ALA A 91 8.79 19.81 3.61
C ALA A 91 8.36 19.54 2.16
N SER A 92 8.71 18.37 1.63
CA SER A 92 8.20 17.88 0.34
C SER A 92 7.17 16.79 0.61
N CYS A 93 5.90 17.17 0.68
CA CYS A 93 4.78 16.27 0.98
C CYS A 93 3.84 16.19 -0.22
N LEU A 94 3.63 14.99 -0.76
CA LEU A 94 2.77 14.73 -1.91
C LEU A 94 1.73 13.66 -1.55
N PHE A 95 0.49 13.85 -1.99
CA PHE A 95 -0.59 12.87 -1.84
C PHE A 95 -1.09 12.43 -3.21
N ILE A 96 -0.97 11.14 -3.51
CA ILE A 96 -1.45 10.51 -4.72
C ILE A 96 -2.88 10.00 -4.49
N ASP A 97 -3.84 10.80 -4.95
CA ASP A 97 -5.27 10.48 -4.93
C ASP A 97 -5.64 9.67 -6.16
N GLY A 98 -5.88 8.38 -6.00
CA GLY A 98 -6.21 7.51 -7.12
C GLY A 98 -7.20 6.42 -6.70
N PRO A 99 -8.34 6.26 -7.38
CA PRO A 99 -9.23 5.12 -7.21
C PRO A 99 -8.54 3.75 -7.31
N GLY A 100 -9.25 2.69 -6.93
CA GLY A 100 -8.83 1.32 -7.26
C GLY A 100 -8.64 1.17 -8.77
N GLY A 101 -7.58 0.46 -9.20
CA GLY A 101 -7.32 0.22 -10.63
C GLY A 101 -6.55 1.32 -11.38
N THR A 102 -6.26 2.48 -10.76
CA THR A 102 -5.45 3.55 -11.40
C THR A 102 -3.95 3.28 -11.44
N GLY A 103 -3.50 2.13 -10.96
CA GLY A 103 -2.10 1.71 -11.04
C GLY A 103 -1.15 2.43 -10.09
N LYS A 104 -1.63 3.00 -8.97
CA LYS A 104 -0.81 3.59 -7.89
C LYS A 104 0.38 2.71 -7.49
N THR A 105 0.11 1.44 -7.21
CA THR A 105 1.15 0.47 -6.84
C THR A 105 2.20 0.31 -7.94
N HIS A 106 1.80 0.32 -9.20
CA HIS A 106 2.75 0.27 -10.30
C HIS A 106 3.61 1.53 -10.35
N LEU A 107 3.00 2.72 -10.18
CA LEU A 107 3.73 3.99 -10.05
C LEU A 107 4.75 3.96 -8.89
N TYR A 108 4.37 3.49 -7.71
CA TYR A 108 5.29 3.38 -6.57
C TYR A 108 6.45 2.42 -6.85
N ASN A 109 6.16 1.27 -7.46
CA ASN A 109 7.18 0.31 -7.86
C ASN A 109 8.15 0.92 -8.89
N THR A 110 7.65 1.62 -9.91
CA THR A 110 8.47 2.35 -10.89
C THR A 110 9.40 3.34 -10.19
N LEU A 111 8.87 4.18 -9.31
CA LEU A 111 9.66 5.17 -8.56
C LEU A 111 10.71 4.51 -7.67
N CYS A 112 10.37 3.42 -6.99
CA CYS A 112 11.33 2.66 -6.18
C CYS A 112 12.50 2.15 -7.02
N ARG A 113 12.24 1.59 -8.21
CA ARG A 113 13.28 1.10 -9.14
C ARG A 113 14.19 2.25 -9.61
N LEU A 114 13.60 3.36 -10.07
CA LEU A 114 14.35 4.54 -10.50
C LEU A 114 15.24 5.10 -9.38
N PHE A 115 14.68 5.28 -8.18
CA PHE A 115 15.43 5.77 -7.03
C PHE A 115 16.53 4.81 -6.59
N LYS A 116 16.25 3.49 -6.51
CA LYS A 116 17.24 2.47 -6.18
C LYS A 116 18.40 2.46 -7.19
N GLY A 117 18.10 2.56 -8.48
CA GLY A 117 19.11 2.67 -9.54
C GLY A 117 19.99 3.91 -9.43
N GLN A 118 19.49 4.98 -8.81
CA GLN A 118 20.25 6.20 -8.52
C GLN A 118 20.94 6.18 -7.15
N GLY A 119 20.84 5.08 -6.39
CA GLY A 119 21.37 4.97 -5.03
C GLY A 119 20.57 5.75 -3.98
N VAL A 120 19.36 6.19 -4.31
CA VAL A 120 18.43 6.86 -3.41
C VAL A 120 17.69 5.84 -2.56
N ARG A 121 17.56 6.12 -1.26
CA ARG A 121 17.00 5.17 -0.29
C ARG A 121 15.50 5.44 -0.10
N VAL A 122 14.67 4.49 -0.51
CA VAL A 122 13.21 4.58 -0.40
C VAL A 122 12.71 3.63 0.68
N LEU A 123 11.92 4.15 1.62
CA LEU A 123 11.14 3.34 2.54
C LEU A 123 9.73 3.20 1.99
N THR A 124 9.22 1.98 2.01
CA THR A 124 7.85 1.68 1.59
C THR A 124 7.08 1.09 2.75
N VAL A 125 5.91 1.67 3.00
CA VAL A 125 5.00 1.21 4.04
C VAL A 125 3.57 1.21 3.54
N ALA A 126 2.72 0.44 4.20
CA ALA A 126 1.28 0.58 4.03
C ALA A 126 0.56 0.44 5.37
N TRP A 127 -0.71 0.83 5.44
CA TRP A 127 -1.49 0.62 6.66
C TRP A 127 -1.82 -0.86 6.90
N THR A 128 -2.17 -1.61 5.84
CA THR A 128 -2.52 -3.03 5.90
C THR A 128 -1.37 -3.92 5.42
N GLY A 129 -1.34 -5.17 5.91
CA GLY A 129 -0.31 -6.15 5.52
C GLY A 129 -0.39 -6.52 4.03
N ILE A 130 -1.61 -6.64 3.48
CA ILE A 130 -1.80 -6.98 2.07
C ILE A 130 -1.24 -5.89 1.16
N ALA A 131 -1.53 -4.62 1.45
CA ALA A 131 -0.99 -3.51 0.67
C ALA A 131 0.53 -3.39 0.81
N ALA A 132 1.08 -3.63 2.00
CA ALA A 132 2.52 -3.60 2.23
C ALA A 132 3.26 -4.63 1.37
N ASN A 133 2.72 -5.84 1.23
CA ASN A 133 3.32 -6.91 0.42
C ASN A 133 3.41 -6.59 -1.08
N LEU A 134 2.63 -5.61 -1.57
CA LEU A 134 2.66 -5.19 -2.98
C LEU A 134 3.75 -4.15 -3.27
N LEU A 135 4.41 -3.65 -2.23
CA LEU A 135 5.50 -2.67 -2.33
C LEU A 135 6.86 -3.37 -2.15
N PRO A 136 7.95 -2.86 -2.75
CA PRO A 136 9.27 -3.47 -2.65
C PRO A 136 9.78 -3.31 -1.22
N GLU A 137 10.12 -4.42 -0.56
CA GLU A 137 10.51 -4.45 0.86
C GLU A 137 9.46 -3.86 1.82
N GLY A 138 8.20 -3.81 1.39
CA GLY A 138 7.14 -3.14 2.10
C GLY A 138 6.83 -3.78 3.45
N ARG A 139 6.55 -2.93 4.44
CA ARG A 139 6.11 -3.33 5.79
C ARG A 139 4.88 -2.54 6.21
N THR A 140 4.15 -3.04 7.20
CA THR A 140 3.07 -2.23 7.78
C THR A 140 3.67 -1.04 8.53
N ALA A 141 2.99 0.12 8.49
CA ALA A 141 3.43 1.33 9.20
C ALA A 141 3.60 1.07 10.71
N HIS A 142 2.72 0.25 11.31
CA HIS A 142 2.83 -0.19 12.70
C HIS A 142 4.15 -0.94 12.98
N SER A 143 4.49 -1.91 12.14
CA SER A 143 5.71 -2.71 12.29
C SER A 143 6.97 -1.88 12.06
N HIS A 144 6.96 -1.09 10.98
CA HIS A 144 8.12 -0.33 10.54
C HIS A 144 8.46 0.80 11.52
N PHE A 145 7.46 1.53 12.01
CA PHE A 145 7.65 2.66 12.93
C PHE A 145 7.39 2.31 14.39
N LYS A 146 7.19 1.02 14.72
CA LYS A 146 6.87 0.56 16.10
C LYS A 146 5.76 1.38 16.76
N LEU A 147 4.68 1.61 16.01
CA LEU A 147 3.51 2.33 16.54
C LEU A 147 2.79 1.42 17.55
N PRO A 148 2.39 1.94 18.73
CA PRO A 148 1.74 1.15 19.76
C PRO A 148 0.34 0.70 19.32
N VAL A 149 -0.10 -0.44 19.86
CA VAL A 149 -1.46 -0.97 19.71
C VAL A 149 -2.02 -1.17 21.12
N PRO A 150 -3.06 -0.43 21.55
CA PRO A 150 -3.86 0.51 20.77
C PRO A 150 -3.13 1.83 20.45
N LEU A 151 -3.46 2.42 19.31
CA LEU A 151 -2.95 3.72 18.88
C LEU A 151 -3.93 4.83 19.30
N LEU A 152 -3.43 5.82 20.05
CA LEU A 152 -4.16 6.94 20.64
C LEU A 152 -3.59 8.28 20.13
N GLU A 153 -4.29 9.38 20.39
CA GLU A 153 -3.87 10.73 19.96
C GLU A 153 -2.53 11.19 20.54
N THR A 154 -2.18 10.71 21.74
CA THR A 154 -0.91 10.99 22.43
C THR A 154 0.16 9.94 22.16
N SER A 155 -0.14 8.93 21.34
CA SER A 155 0.80 7.86 21.06
C SER A 155 2.04 8.36 20.33
N ARG A 156 3.18 7.77 20.67
CA ARG A 156 4.48 7.99 20.05
C ARG A 156 5.07 6.65 19.65
N SER A 157 5.95 6.66 18.65
CA SER A 157 6.79 5.52 18.34
C SER A 157 7.72 5.20 19.53
N SER A 158 8.04 3.92 19.72
CA SER A 158 9.05 3.49 20.69
C SER A 158 10.48 3.49 20.15
N ILE A 159 10.69 3.82 18.87
CA ILE A 159 12.01 3.89 18.26
C ILE A 159 12.80 5.04 18.88
N GLN A 160 14.02 4.75 19.35
CA GLN A 160 14.94 5.74 19.91
C GLN A 160 15.99 6.16 18.87
N PRO A 161 16.54 7.38 18.91
CA PRO A 161 17.48 7.88 17.89
C PRO A 161 18.75 7.02 17.69
N ASN A 162 19.16 6.28 18.71
CA ASN A 162 20.36 5.45 18.73
C ASN A 162 20.15 4.00 18.30
N THR A 163 18.95 3.61 17.83
CA THR A 163 18.70 2.22 17.39
C THR A 163 19.01 2.00 15.91
N LYS A 164 19.06 0.72 15.50
CA LYS A 164 19.24 0.33 14.09
C LYS A 164 18.07 0.80 13.22
N GLU A 165 16.84 0.76 13.74
CA GLU A 165 15.64 1.26 13.06
C GLU A 165 15.74 2.77 12.80
N ALA A 166 16.24 3.54 13.76
CA ALA A 166 16.48 4.97 13.55
C ALA A 166 17.58 5.22 12.51
N ALA A 167 18.60 4.37 12.42
CA ALA A 167 19.61 4.46 11.36
C ALA A 167 19.02 4.22 9.96
N VAL A 168 18.05 3.30 9.83
CA VAL A 168 17.30 3.08 8.58
C VAL A 168 16.54 4.35 8.19
N ILE A 169 15.81 4.95 9.12
CA ILE A 169 15.06 6.21 8.90
C ILE A 169 16.00 7.37 8.53
N ARG A 170 17.14 7.51 9.21
CA ARG A 170 18.13 8.57 8.91
C ARG A 170 18.65 8.48 7.49
N LYS A 171 19.02 7.27 7.07
CA LYS A 171 19.58 6.99 5.75
C LYS A 171 18.52 7.01 4.63
N ALA A 172 17.23 7.00 4.94
CA ALA A 172 16.16 7.09 3.93
C ALA A 172 16.02 8.52 3.39
N ASP A 173 15.69 8.67 2.11
CA ASP A 173 15.44 9.95 1.47
C ASP A 173 13.94 10.19 1.22
N VAL A 174 13.25 9.12 0.83
CA VAL A 174 11.84 9.13 0.41
C VAL A 174 11.08 8.09 1.22
N LEU A 175 9.91 8.44 1.71
CA LEU A 175 8.95 7.53 2.32
C LEU A 175 7.68 7.48 1.47
N ILE A 176 7.36 6.29 0.95
CA ILE A 176 6.11 6.01 0.26
C ILE A 176 5.19 5.25 1.23
N TRP A 177 4.02 5.80 1.51
CA TRP A 177 3.01 5.17 2.37
C TRP A 177 1.72 4.95 1.59
N ASP A 178 1.43 3.70 1.22
CA ASP A 178 0.19 3.32 0.55
C ASP A 178 -0.97 2.99 1.52
N GLU A 179 -2.20 3.13 1.04
CA GLU A 179 -3.41 3.06 1.86
C GLU A 179 -3.39 3.99 3.09
N ALA A 180 -2.74 5.14 2.96
CA ALA A 180 -2.62 6.14 4.01
C ALA A 180 -3.98 6.61 4.57
N PRO A 181 -5.04 6.82 3.76
CA PRO A 181 -6.37 7.20 4.26
C PRO A 181 -6.99 6.24 5.28
N MET A 182 -6.56 4.98 5.33
CA MET A 182 -7.01 4.01 6.34
C MET A 182 -6.39 4.29 7.72
N ALA A 183 -5.26 5.01 7.75
CA ALA A 183 -4.58 5.38 8.97
C ALA A 183 -5.26 6.59 9.62
N PRO A 184 -5.45 6.59 10.95
CA PRO A 184 -5.93 7.76 11.65
C PRO A 184 -4.88 8.89 11.61
N SER A 185 -5.33 10.14 11.67
CA SER A 185 -4.49 11.35 11.65
C SER A 185 -3.38 11.33 12.69
N TYR A 186 -3.65 10.77 13.87
CA TYR A 186 -2.65 10.64 14.93
C TYR A 186 -1.54 9.62 14.62
N ALA A 187 -1.76 8.65 13.72
CA ALA A 187 -0.67 7.81 13.20
C ALA A 187 0.32 8.63 12.39
N LEU A 188 -0.19 9.49 11.51
CA LEU A 188 0.63 10.40 10.72
C LEU A 188 1.39 11.38 11.63
N LYS A 189 0.73 11.89 12.67
CA LYS A 189 1.36 12.76 13.68
C LYS A 189 2.47 12.05 14.46
N ALA A 190 2.25 10.80 14.88
CA ALA A 190 3.26 10.02 15.58
C ALA A 190 4.50 9.77 14.70
N VAL A 191 4.29 9.53 13.41
CA VAL A 191 5.38 9.38 12.42
C VAL A 191 6.10 10.71 12.19
N ASP A 192 5.40 11.83 12.05
CA ASP A 192 6.03 13.16 11.92
C ASP A 192 6.94 13.48 13.12
N ILE A 193 6.43 13.29 14.35
CA ILE A 193 7.21 13.48 15.58
C ILE A 193 8.46 12.59 15.57
N LEU A 194 8.30 11.30 15.26
CA LEU A 194 9.40 10.35 15.19
C LEU A 194 10.50 10.82 14.21
N PHE A 195 10.11 11.25 13.01
CA PHE A 195 11.07 11.69 12.01
C PHE A 195 11.78 13.00 12.41
N ARG A 196 11.07 13.95 13.01
CA ARG A 196 11.69 15.18 13.53
C ARG A 196 12.69 14.88 14.65
N ASP A 197 12.33 13.97 15.55
CA ASP A 197 13.19 13.57 16.68
C ASP A 197 14.44 12.82 16.19
N ILE A 198 14.30 11.89 15.24
CA ILE A 198 15.42 11.13 14.66
C ILE A 198 16.36 12.02 13.83
N MET A 199 15.78 12.92 13.04
CA MET A 199 16.56 13.81 12.16
C MET A 199 17.10 15.03 12.89
N ASN A 200 16.57 15.35 14.07
CA ASN A 200 16.82 16.59 14.80
C ASN A 200 16.56 17.84 13.94
N VAL A 201 15.47 17.81 13.16
CA VAL A 201 15.05 18.89 12.25
C VAL A 201 13.58 19.19 12.48
N ASN A 202 13.25 20.43 12.85
CA ASN A 202 11.87 20.86 13.11
C ASN A 202 11.12 21.28 11.83
N VAL A 203 11.21 20.45 10.80
CA VAL A 203 10.44 20.54 9.54
C VAL A 203 9.58 19.28 9.46
N PRO A 204 8.35 19.32 8.91
CA PRO A 204 7.53 18.12 8.78
C PRO A 204 8.33 16.93 8.22
N PHE A 205 8.16 15.78 8.87
CA PHE A 205 8.84 14.52 8.59
C PHE A 205 10.38 14.63 8.57
N GLY A 206 10.95 15.55 9.35
CA GLY A 206 12.41 15.76 9.41
C GLY A 206 13.02 16.18 8.08
N GLY A 207 12.24 16.81 7.19
CA GLY A 207 12.67 17.23 5.86
C GLY A 207 12.76 16.08 4.83
N LYS A 208 12.29 14.87 5.17
CA LYS A 208 12.19 13.77 4.21
C LYS A 208 11.07 14.02 3.20
N ILE A 209 11.16 13.34 2.06
CA ILE A 209 10.09 13.39 1.06
C ILE A 209 9.01 12.41 1.46
N MET A 210 7.80 12.93 1.68
CA MET A 210 6.66 12.13 2.06
C MET A 210 5.71 11.97 0.88
N VAL A 211 5.55 10.73 0.41
CA VAL A 211 4.56 10.37 -0.62
C VAL A 211 3.48 9.52 0.03
N LEU A 212 2.33 10.12 0.29
CA LEU A 212 1.14 9.40 0.74
C LEU A 212 0.33 8.93 -0.46
N GLY A 213 -0.22 7.74 -0.35
CA GLY A 213 -0.98 7.09 -1.40
C GLY A 213 -2.31 6.55 -0.89
N GLY A 214 -3.36 6.65 -1.71
CA GLY A 214 -4.62 5.97 -1.41
C GLY A 214 -5.82 6.57 -2.11
N TYR A 215 -7.00 6.20 -1.62
CA TYR A 215 -8.26 6.78 -2.03
C TYR A 215 -9.13 6.99 -0.80
N PHE A 216 -9.58 8.21 -0.55
CA PHE A 216 -10.40 8.51 0.64
C PHE A 216 -11.83 7.97 0.58
N ARG A 217 -12.31 7.56 -0.61
CA ARG A 217 -13.72 7.20 -0.82
C ARG A 217 -14.11 5.79 -0.33
N PRO A 218 -13.25 4.76 -0.39
CA PRO A 218 -13.64 3.40 0.02
C PRO A 218 -13.27 3.02 1.45
N VAL A 219 -12.47 3.79 2.20
CA VAL A 219 -12.16 3.43 3.60
C VAL A 219 -11.81 4.67 4.43
N LEU A 220 -12.58 4.93 5.48
CA LEU A 220 -12.21 5.82 6.58
C LEU A 220 -11.44 5.03 7.66
N PRO A 221 -10.64 5.68 8.51
CA PRO A 221 -9.94 5.00 9.60
C PRO A 221 -10.91 4.23 10.50
N VAL A 222 -10.55 3.00 10.87
CA VAL A 222 -11.38 2.16 11.74
C VAL A 222 -11.16 2.60 13.19
N VAL A 223 -12.07 3.41 13.72
CA VAL A 223 -12.10 3.82 15.13
C VAL A 223 -13.24 3.07 15.83
N ARG A 224 -12.93 2.25 16.84
CA ARG A 224 -13.94 1.43 17.55
C ARG A 224 -14.97 2.36 18.23
N PHE A 225 -16.25 2.09 18.01
CA PHE A 225 -17.39 2.81 18.58
C PHE A 225 -17.47 4.31 18.23
N ALA A 226 -16.78 4.76 17.18
CA ALA A 226 -16.78 6.16 16.79
C ALA A 226 -18.04 6.58 16.02
N ASN A 227 -18.57 7.75 16.36
CA ASN A 227 -19.59 8.42 15.56
C ASN A 227 -18.99 9.10 14.31
N ARG A 228 -19.84 9.57 13.38
CA ARG A 228 -19.39 10.21 12.13
C ARG A 228 -18.42 11.36 12.37
N SER A 229 -18.68 12.21 13.36
CA SER A 229 -17.83 13.35 13.69
C SER A 229 -16.44 12.90 14.17
N GLN A 230 -16.38 11.84 14.98
CA GLN A 230 -15.13 11.24 15.44
C GLN A 230 -14.34 10.59 14.31
N LEU A 231 -15.01 9.93 13.35
CA LEU A 231 -14.35 9.39 12.15
C LEU A 231 -13.76 10.48 11.26
N VAL A 232 -14.46 11.60 11.08
CA VAL A 232 -13.95 12.76 10.35
C VAL A 232 -12.79 13.41 11.09
N ALA A 233 -12.89 13.56 12.41
CA ALA A 233 -11.82 14.08 13.25
C ALA A 233 -10.57 13.18 13.25
N ALA A 234 -10.73 11.87 13.07
CA ALA A 234 -9.63 10.93 12.92
C ALA A 234 -9.09 10.83 11.48
N SER A 235 -9.74 11.42 10.48
CA SER A 235 -9.29 11.35 9.07
C SER A 235 -7.97 12.09 8.85
N LEU A 236 -7.12 11.64 7.94
CA LEU A 236 -5.91 12.40 7.59
C LEU A 236 -6.21 13.87 7.21
N LYS A 237 -7.37 14.14 6.59
CA LYS A 237 -7.77 15.49 6.18
C LYS A 237 -8.00 16.47 7.33
N SER A 238 -8.27 15.97 8.55
CA SER A 238 -8.39 16.82 9.75
C SER A 238 -7.04 17.12 10.41
N SER A 239 -5.97 16.45 9.97
CA SER A 239 -4.62 16.68 10.52
C SER A 239 -4.09 18.04 10.08
N GLU A 240 -3.43 18.75 11.00
CA GLU A 240 -2.68 19.98 10.68
C GLU A 240 -1.61 19.72 9.59
N LEU A 241 -1.05 18.50 9.58
CA LEU A 241 -0.06 18.07 8.59
C LEU A 241 -0.62 17.99 7.17
N TRP A 242 -1.95 17.85 7.02
CA TRP A 242 -2.58 17.73 5.70
C TRP A 242 -2.34 18.96 4.83
N SER A 243 -2.23 20.14 5.45
CA SER A 243 -1.98 21.41 4.76
C SER A 243 -0.64 21.45 3.99
N TYR A 244 0.32 20.58 4.34
CA TYR A 244 1.61 20.47 3.64
C TYR A 244 1.54 19.61 2.37
N PHE A 245 0.49 18.80 2.20
CA PHE A 245 0.42 17.84 1.09
C PHE A 245 -0.08 18.48 -0.20
N LYS A 246 0.74 18.44 -1.24
CA LYS A 246 0.32 18.69 -2.62
C LYS A 246 -0.46 17.48 -3.14
N ILE A 247 -1.70 17.68 -3.55
CA ILE A 247 -2.57 16.60 -4.06
C ILE A 247 -2.35 16.42 -5.55
N ILE A 248 -2.03 15.20 -5.97
CA ILE A 248 -1.92 14.78 -7.37
C ILE A 248 -2.98 13.70 -7.61
N ARG A 249 -3.81 13.89 -8.63
CA ARG A 249 -4.93 12.99 -8.93
C ARG A 249 -4.62 12.07 -10.10
N LEU A 250 -4.75 10.76 -9.90
CA LEU A 250 -4.74 9.78 -10.98
C LEU A 250 -6.18 9.58 -11.46
N ASN A 251 -6.45 10.01 -12.69
CA ASN A 251 -7.79 10.03 -13.29
C ASN A 251 -8.03 8.90 -14.29
N LYS A 252 -7.00 8.15 -14.70
CA LYS A 252 -7.12 7.06 -15.67
C LYS A 252 -6.86 5.69 -15.04
N SER A 253 -7.88 4.83 -15.04
CA SER A 253 -7.73 3.41 -14.70
C SER A 253 -6.85 2.72 -15.73
N ARG A 254 -5.92 1.87 -15.27
CA ARG A 254 -5.06 1.05 -16.12
C ARG A 254 -5.64 -0.34 -16.39
N LYS A 255 -6.68 -0.71 -15.62
CA LYS A 255 -7.32 -2.03 -15.62
C LYS A 255 -8.51 -2.15 -16.57
N THR A 256 -8.83 -1.09 -17.30
CA THR A 256 -10.02 -1.05 -18.15
C THR A 256 -9.66 -1.56 -19.54
N GLY A 257 -10.09 -2.78 -19.87
CA GLY A 257 -10.03 -3.27 -21.26
C GLY A 257 -11.00 -2.51 -22.17
N PRO A 258 -10.84 -2.58 -23.51
CA PRO A 258 -11.83 -2.02 -24.43
C PRO A 258 -13.20 -2.67 -24.17
N GLY A 259 -14.18 -1.85 -23.74
CA GLY A 259 -15.53 -2.28 -23.36
C GLY A 259 -15.85 -2.24 -21.85
N GLU A 260 -14.86 -2.02 -20.97
CA GLU A 260 -15.06 -1.95 -19.51
C GLU A 260 -15.14 -0.51 -18.95
N GLU A 261 -15.01 0.49 -19.83
CA GLU A 261 -15.01 1.92 -19.47
C GLU A 261 -16.31 2.34 -18.80
N GLU A 262 -17.45 1.88 -19.34
CA GLU A 262 -18.78 2.15 -18.79
C GLU A 262 -18.93 1.63 -17.35
N PHE A 263 -18.41 0.42 -17.08
CA PHE A 263 -18.46 -0.16 -15.74
C PHE A 263 -17.51 0.54 -14.76
N SER A 264 -16.31 0.91 -15.22
CA SER A 264 -15.35 1.66 -14.40
C SER A 264 -15.88 3.05 -14.04
N GLU A 265 -16.49 3.76 -14.99
CA GLU A 265 -17.15 5.04 -14.74
C GLU A 265 -18.35 4.90 -13.80
N TRP A 266 -19.15 3.84 -13.96
CA TRP A 266 -20.26 3.55 -13.05
C TRP A 266 -19.77 3.29 -11.61
N LEU A 267 -18.69 2.52 -11.41
CA LEU A 267 -18.09 2.32 -10.10
C LEU A 267 -17.60 3.62 -9.47
N ILE A 268 -17.04 4.54 -10.28
CA ILE A 268 -16.64 5.87 -9.82
C ILE A 268 -17.87 6.68 -9.38
N LYS A 269 -18.93 6.73 -10.19
CA LYS A 269 -20.19 7.42 -9.86
C LYS A 269 -20.86 6.84 -8.62
N LEU A 270 -20.85 5.51 -8.47
CA LEU A 270 -21.33 4.81 -7.28
C LEU A 270 -20.53 5.24 -6.04
N GLY A 271 -19.20 5.19 -6.12
CA GLY A 271 -18.32 5.61 -5.02
C GLY A 271 -18.44 7.09 -4.65
N ASN A 272 -18.91 7.93 -5.57
CA ASN A 272 -19.14 9.36 -5.32
C ASN A 272 -20.55 9.65 -4.77
N GLY A 273 -21.45 8.67 -4.81
CA GLY A 273 -22.86 8.88 -4.48
C GLY A 273 -23.59 9.76 -5.50
N GLU A 274 -23.10 9.80 -6.74
CA GLU A 274 -23.69 10.57 -7.85
C GLU A 274 -24.79 9.80 -8.58
N LEU A 275 -24.92 8.49 -8.30
CA LEU A 275 -25.98 7.68 -8.88
C LEU A 275 -27.32 7.98 -8.19
N PRO A 276 -28.37 8.35 -8.96
CA PRO A 276 -29.68 8.64 -8.39
C PRO A 276 -30.26 7.37 -7.77
N PRO A 277 -30.69 7.40 -6.50
CA PRO A 277 -31.38 6.28 -5.89
C PRO A 277 -32.75 6.08 -6.55
N LYS A 278 -33.16 4.84 -6.78
CA LYS A 278 -34.55 4.48 -7.09
C LYS A 278 -35.41 4.48 -5.82
N GLU A 279 -36.70 4.18 -5.95
CA GLU A 279 -37.58 3.93 -4.80
C GLU A 279 -36.93 2.89 -3.86
N ASN A 280 -36.81 3.22 -2.57
CA ASN A 280 -36.14 2.42 -1.51
C ASN A 280 -34.60 2.42 -1.48
N ASP A 281 -33.92 3.51 -1.91
CA ASP A 281 -32.45 3.63 -1.83
C ASP A 281 -31.67 2.58 -2.66
N GLU A 282 -32.32 1.98 -3.66
CA GLU A 282 -31.72 0.97 -4.55
C GLU A 282 -30.96 1.62 -5.71
N ILE A 283 -29.82 1.03 -6.10
CA ILE A 283 -28.99 1.50 -7.23
C ILE A 283 -29.00 0.44 -8.34
N GLU A 284 -29.27 0.87 -9.57
CA GLU A 284 -29.32 -0.01 -10.75
C GLU A 284 -27.91 -0.35 -11.26
N LEU A 285 -27.69 -1.64 -11.53
CA LEU A 285 -26.46 -2.15 -12.11
C LEU A 285 -26.41 -1.90 -13.63
N PRO A 286 -25.23 -1.63 -14.21
CA PRO A 286 -25.07 -1.52 -15.66
C PRO A 286 -25.46 -2.80 -16.38
N ALA A 287 -26.03 -2.69 -17.58
CA ALA A 287 -26.40 -3.84 -18.40
C ALA A 287 -25.21 -4.77 -18.69
N ALA A 288 -23.99 -4.23 -18.76
CA ALA A 288 -22.75 -5.01 -18.90
C ALA A 288 -22.47 -5.98 -17.74
N CYS A 289 -23.07 -5.75 -16.56
CA CYS A 289 -23.00 -6.67 -15.42
C CYS A 289 -24.06 -7.78 -15.47
N ILE A 290 -24.96 -7.74 -16.46
CA ILE A 290 -26.09 -8.66 -16.61
C ILE A 290 -25.77 -9.58 -17.80
N SER A 291 -25.51 -10.85 -17.51
CA SER A 291 -25.24 -11.88 -18.53
C SER A 291 -26.41 -12.85 -18.68
N ASP A 292 -26.74 -13.22 -19.91
CA ASP A 292 -27.78 -14.19 -20.25
C ASP A 292 -27.30 -15.65 -20.19
N VAL A 293 -26.02 -15.90 -19.90
CA VAL A 293 -25.40 -17.23 -19.93
C VAL A 293 -25.43 -17.91 -18.55
N MET A 294 -25.79 -19.20 -18.51
CA MET A 294 -25.89 -20.01 -17.28
C MET A 294 -24.61 -19.94 -16.42
N PRO A 295 -24.71 -19.77 -15.08
CA PRO A 295 -23.55 -19.74 -14.20
C PRO A 295 -22.91 -21.13 -14.03
N ILE A 296 -21.58 -21.15 -13.87
CA ILE A 296 -20.80 -22.35 -13.51
C ILE A 296 -20.65 -22.39 -11.98
N THR A 297 -21.13 -23.44 -11.34
CA THR A 297 -20.97 -23.65 -9.89
C THR A 297 -19.64 -24.34 -9.61
N ILE A 298 -18.76 -23.73 -8.81
CA ILE A 298 -17.57 -24.39 -8.26
C ILE A 298 -17.89 -24.87 -6.84
N ARG A 299 -17.96 -26.19 -6.65
CA ARG A 299 -18.00 -26.84 -5.32
C ARG A 299 -16.72 -27.65 -5.14
N ASN A 300 -15.98 -27.41 -4.06
CA ASN A 300 -14.82 -28.20 -3.64
C ASN A 300 -13.80 -28.49 -4.76
N GLY A 301 -13.48 -27.51 -5.60
CA GLY A 301 -12.37 -27.61 -6.56
C GLY A 301 -12.59 -28.52 -7.78
N SER A 302 -13.80 -29.03 -8.05
CA SER A 302 -14.09 -29.84 -9.24
C SER A 302 -15.22 -29.26 -10.10
N ILE A 303 -15.00 -29.20 -11.42
CA ILE A 303 -15.97 -28.74 -12.43
C ILE A 303 -16.82 -29.94 -12.87
N ASN A 304 -18.07 -30.02 -12.41
CA ASN A 304 -19.02 -31.03 -12.90
C ASN A 304 -20.01 -30.40 -13.89
N ARG A 305 -20.15 -31.02 -15.08
CA ARG A 305 -21.14 -30.63 -16.10
C ARG A 305 -22.50 -31.32 -15.84
N LEU A 306 -23.54 -30.47 -15.85
CA LEU A 306 -24.98 -30.70 -16.14
C LEU A 306 -25.89 -31.25 -15.03
N VAL A 307 -26.96 -30.49 -14.69
CA VAL A 307 -28.42 -30.81 -14.62
C VAL A 307 -29.19 -29.44 -14.55
N PRO A 308 -30.43 -29.28 -15.08
CA PRO A 308 -30.91 -27.99 -15.61
C PRO A 308 -31.82 -27.15 -14.70
N LEU A 309 -31.92 -25.86 -15.09
CA LEU A 309 -32.90 -24.81 -14.73
C LEU A 309 -32.98 -24.40 -13.26
N GLU A 310 -33.13 -23.09 -13.05
CA GLU A 310 -33.37 -22.41 -11.76
C GLU A 310 -32.16 -22.19 -10.86
N GLN A 311 -31.20 -21.36 -11.31
CA GLN A 311 -30.34 -20.57 -10.41
C GLN A 311 -29.48 -19.60 -11.24
N ARG A 312 -29.59 -18.29 -10.97
CA ARG A 312 -28.68 -17.26 -11.49
C ARG A 312 -27.90 -16.68 -10.31
N VAL A 313 -26.65 -17.09 -10.16
CA VAL A 313 -25.67 -16.46 -9.25
C VAL A 313 -24.53 -15.96 -10.11
N HIS A 314 -24.26 -14.66 -10.08
CA HIS A 314 -23.14 -14.06 -10.81
C HIS A 314 -21.92 -14.00 -9.90
N ILE A 315 -20.82 -14.62 -10.33
CA ILE A 315 -19.49 -14.43 -9.74
C ILE A 315 -18.72 -13.56 -10.73
N LEU A 316 -18.20 -12.41 -10.26
CA LEU A 316 -17.29 -11.59 -11.07
C LEU A 316 -15.92 -12.26 -11.13
N THR A 317 -15.75 -13.19 -12.07
CA THR A 317 -14.43 -13.78 -12.38
C THR A 317 -13.81 -13.02 -13.55
N GLY A 318 -12.94 -12.06 -13.23
CA GLY A 318 -12.00 -11.49 -14.19
C GLY A 318 -10.56 -11.89 -13.79
N PRO A 319 -9.59 -11.94 -14.71
CA PRO A 319 -8.22 -12.41 -14.46
C PRO A 319 -7.41 -11.54 -13.48
N LEU A 320 -8.02 -10.52 -12.87
CA LEU A 320 -7.36 -9.48 -12.08
C LEU A 320 -7.74 -9.48 -10.58
N PHE A 321 -8.60 -10.41 -10.14
CA PHE A 321 -9.08 -10.44 -8.76
C PHE A 321 -9.31 -11.87 -8.27
N ASP A 322 -8.42 -12.37 -7.40
CA ASP A 322 -8.70 -13.54 -6.56
C ASP A 322 -9.71 -13.13 -5.49
N TRP A 323 -10.95 -13.62 -5.56
CA TRP A 323 -11.96 -13.42 -4.52
C TRP A 323 -12.20 -14.72 -3.75
N GLN A 324 -12.16 -14.66 -2.42
CA GLN A 324 -12.68 -15.71 -1.54
C GLN A 324 -14.11 -15.35 -1.12
N LEU A 325 -15.08 -16.21 -1.44
CA LEU A 325 -16.42 -16.15 -0.88
C LEU A 325 -16.35 -16.45 0.62
N SER A 326 -16.75 -15.51 1.46
CA SER A 326 -17.19 -15.82 2.82
C SER A 326 -18.54 -16.56 2.73
N LEU A 327 -18.73 -17.58 3.55
CA LEU A 327 -19.94 -18.41 3.62
C LEU A 327 -21.22 -17.61 3.95
N ASP A 328 -21.08 -16.35 4.35
CA ASP A 328 -22.18 -15.43 4.58
C ASP A 328 -22.36 -14.53 3.35
N HIS A 329 -23.41 -14.80 2.56
CA HIS A 329 -23.88 -14.18 1.30
C HIS A 329 -23.83 -12.63 1.18
N SER A 330 -22.69 -12.01 1.43
CA SER A 330 -22.52 -10.56 1.49
C SER A 330 -21.12 -10.17 1.03
N VAL A 331 -21.03 -9.06 0.28
CA VAL A 331 -19.77 -8.42 -0.08
C VAL A 331 -19.83 -6.99 0.44
N HIS A 332 -18.94 -6.65 1.36
CA HIS A 332 -18.94 -5.34 2.02
C HIS A 332 -18.01 -4.36 1.28
N PHE A 333 -18.61 -3.34 0.67
CA PHE A 333 -17.92 -2.12 0.25
C PHE A 333 -18.43 -0.95 1.10
N THR A 334 -17.55 -0.08 1.61
CA THR A 334 -17.94 0.90 2.63
C THR A 334 -18.99 1.89 2.10
N GLY A 335 -20.14 1.93 2.78
CA GLY A 335 -21.28 2.80 2.46
C GLY A 335 -22.42 2.09 1.69
N VAL A 336 -22.14 0.95 1.06
CA VAL A 336 -23.12 0.17 0.29
C VAL A 336 -23.12 -1.26 0.81
N HIS A 337 -24.22 -1.66 1.44
CA HIS A 337 -24.47 -3.05 1.77
C HIS A 337 -25.02 -3.74 0.52
N ILE A 338 -24.24 -4.66 -0.05
CA ILE A 338 -24.71 -5.50 -1.17
C ILE A 338 -25.23 -6.78 -0.56
N GLU A 339 -26.56 -6.84 -0.47
CA GLU A 339 -27.29 -7.95 0.12
C GLU A 339 -27.85 -8.83 -1.02
N PHE A 340 -27.54 -10.11 -0.98
CA PHE A 340 -28.07 -11.09 -1.91
C PHE A 340 -29.27 -11.77 -1.23
N GLU A 341 -30.48 -11.26 -1.44
CA GLU A 341 -31.70 -11.83 -0.87
C GLU A 341 -32.35 -12.81 -1.88
N GLN A 342 -32.59 -14.04 -1.44
CA GLN A 342 -33.34 -15.04 -2.21
C GLN A 342 -34.80 -15.01 -1.77
N LYS A 343 -35.70 -14.61 -2.68
CA LYS A 343 -37.16 -14.68 -2.47
C LYS A 343 -37.79 -15.36 -3.69
N PHE A 344 -38.26 -16.59 -3.50
CA PHE A 344 -38.82 -17.44 -4.57
C PHE A 344 -37.85 -17.60 -5.77
N ASN A 345 -38.36 -17.75 -6.99
CA ASN A 345 -37.61 -17.98 -8.23
C ASN A 345 -36.79 -16.77 -8.73
N HIS A 346 -36.52 -15.77 -7.89
CA HIS A 346 -35.72 -14.59 -8.22
C HIS A 346 -34.70 -14.29 -7.12
N TYR A 347 -33.49 -13.90 -7.53
CA TYR A 347 -32.51 -13.27 -6.65
C TYR A 347 -32.65 -11.75 -6.79
N ARG A 348 -32.80 -11.04 -5.66
CA ARG A 348 -32.77 -9.57 -5.62
C ARG A 348 -31.39 -9.14 -5.15
N VAL A 349 -30.60 -8.55 -6.05
CA VAL A 349 -29.36 -7.88 -5.66
C VAL A 349 -29.75 -6.48 -5.22
N THR A 350 -29.69 -6.23 -3.92
CA THR A 350 -30.06 -4.94 -3.36
C THR A 350 -28.80 -4.26 -2.85
N ALA A 351 -28.35 -3.22 -3.54
CA ALA A 351 -27.35 -2.31 -3.03
C ALA A 351 -28.06 -1.28 -2.16
N ARG A 352 -28.05 -1.47 -0.83
CA ARG A 352 -28.63 -0.51 0.11
C ARG A 352 -27.54 0.41 0.62
N ARG A 353 -27.78 1.72 0.57
CA ARG A 353 -26.99 2.67 1.35
C ARG A 353 -27.25 2.38 2.82
N ARG A 354 -26.22 2.21 3.64
CA ARG A 354 -26.41 1.93 5.07
C ARG A 354 -27.12 3.13 5.72
N GLN A 355 -28.44 3.04 5.91
CA GLN A 355 -29.14 3.93 6.82
C GLN A 355 -28.63 3.59 8.22
N SER A 356 -28.17 4.61 8.94
CA SER A 356 -27.91 4.47 10.36
C SER A 356 -29.25 4.16 11.01
N ASP A 357 -29.42 2.94 11.54
CA ASP A 357 -30.48 2.68 12.50
C ASP A 357 -30.30 3.66 13.66
N VAL A 358 -31.13 4.70 13.62
CA VAL A 358 -31.42 5.57 14.75
C VAL A 358 -32.66 4.97 15.38
N SER A 359 -32.45 4.34 16.53
CA SER A 359 -33.36 4.42 17.68
C SER A 359 -32.52 4.37 18.93
#